data_AF-A0A7C6A4V6-F1
#
_entry.id   AF-A0A7C6A4V6-F1
#
_cell.length_a   1.000
_cell.length_b   1.000
_cell.length_c   1.000
_cell.angle_alpha   90.00
_cell.angle_beta   90.00
_cell.angle_gamma   90.00
#
_symmetry.space_group_name_H-M   'P 1'
#
loop_
_entity.id
_entity.type
_entity.pdbx_description
1 polymer ?
#
loop_
_entity_poly.entity_id
_entity_poly.type
_entity_poly.pdbx_seq_one_letter_code
_entity_poly.pdbx_strand_id
1 'polypeptide(L)'
;MNLRYAFYRLSIGLTPKLESIGFDLTTLGLPKSLNDATSAKERTFPYATVTNYFSTYDGWYTPNHQNHNLEGHLTSIRGSHSLRFGADARQYRTFHVEPGNRSGGSFEFGTTWTRGPFNTSSASPKGQGMASMLLGLPTGGRVDRNASYAEQSTEYTFYLHDEWRVTPKLTLNLGVRYEIESPLTERFNRSVRGYDFQTPNPLEARAKANYAASPIPAKYSVEAMR
;
A
#
# COMPACT_ATOMS: atom_id res chain seq x y z
N MET A 1 -30.90 -14.46 -26.91
CA MET A 1 -29.71 -14.61 -26.05
C MET A 1 -28.89 -13.35 -26.14
N ASN A 2 -28.42 -12.81 -25.02
CA ASN A 2 -27.55 -11.64 -24.98
C ASN A 2 -26.29 -12.02 -24.17
N LEU A 3 -25.13 -11.92 -24.80
CA LEU A 3 -23.83 -12.21 -24.20
C LEU A 3 -22.96 -10.97 -24.38
N ARG A 4 -22.33 -10.51 -23.30
CA ARG A 4 -21.51 -9.30 -23.31
C ARG A 4 -20.23 -9.52 -22.53
N TYR A 5 -19.15 -9.02 -23.08
CA TYR A 5 -17.87 -8.90 -22.40
C TYR A 5 -17.52 -7.41 -22.30
N ALA A 6 -17.12 -6.98 -21.12
CA ALA A 6 -16.64 -5.63 -20.87
C ALA A 6 -15.25 -5.67 -20.24
N PHE A 7 -14.38 -4.78 -20.71
CA PHE A 7 -13.09 -4.50 -20.11
C PHE A 7 -13.06 -3.05 -19.69
N TYR A 8 -12.69 -2.81 -18.44
CA TYR A 8 -12.51 -1.49 -17.88
C TYR A 8 -11.10 -1.37 -17.33
N ARG A 9 -10.41 -0.28 -17.67
CA ARG A 9 -9.12 0.08 -17.10
C ARG A 9 -9.16 1.53 -16.63
N LEU A 10 -8.75 1.74 -15.39
CA LEU A 10 -8.60 3.06 -14.80
C LEU A 10 -7.24 3.19 -14.12
N SER A 11 -6.55 4.29 -14.41
CA SER A 11 -5.31 4.66 -13.73
C SER A 11 -5.42 6.11 -13.29
N ILE A 12 -5.65 6.34 -12.00
CA ILE A 12 -5.65 7.68 -11.39
C ILE A 12 -4.63 7.65 -10.28
N GLY A 13 -3.44 8.14 -10.57
CA GLY A 13 -2.34 8.21 -9.60
C GLY A 13 -1.81 9.63 -9.47
N LEU A 14 -1.18 9.90 -8.34
CA LEU A 14 -0.31 11.06 -8.20
C LEU A 14 1.07 10.64 -8.69
N THR A 15 1.51 11.16 -9.83
CA THR A 15 2.88 10.94 -10.33
C THR A 15 3.67 12.22 -10.17
N PRO A 16 4.93 12.17 -9.69
CA PRO A 16 5.80 13.33 -9.71
C PRO A 16 6.01 13.75 -11.16
N LYS A 17 6.49 14.97 -11.38
CA LYS A 17 7.08 15.31 -12.68
C LYS A 17 8.17 14.28 -13.00
N LEU A 18 8.24 13.82 -14.25
CA LEU A 18 9.23 12.81 -14.68
C LEU A 18 10.68 13.22 -14.33
N GLU A 19 10.94 14.53 -14.25
CA GLU A 19 12.23 15.13 -13.89
C GLU A 19 12.62 14.91 -12.41
N SER A 20 11.66 14.64 -11.52
CA SER A 20 11.91 14.39 -10.09
C SER A 20 12.23 12.93 -9.79
N ILE A 21 11.84 11.98 -10.65
CA ILE A 21 12.12 10.55 -10.46
C ILE A 21 13.56 10.26 -10.89
N GLY A 22 14.28 9.49 -10.08
CA GLY A 22 15.68 9.14 -10.32
C GLY A 22 16.68 10.15 -9.79
N PHE A 23 16.22 11.16 -9.05
CA PHE A 23 17.07 12.20 -8.47
C PHE A 23 18.29 11.60 -7.76
N ASP A 24 19.50 12.04 -8.11
CA ASP A 24 20.73 11.54 -7.50
C ASP A 24 21.01 12.24 -6.17
N LEU A 25 20.83 11.53 -5.06
CA LEU A 25 21.02 12.06 -3.71
C LEU A 25 22.46 12.47 -3.43
N THR A 26 23.43 11.90 -4.14
CA THR A 26 24.84 12.24 -3.96
C THR A 26 25.14 13.68 -4.41
N THR A 27 24.32 14.25 -5.30
CA THR A 27 24.42 15.66 -5.72
C THR A 27 24.11 16.63 -4.58
N LEU A 28 23.39 16.17 -3.55
CA LEU A 28 23.10 16.92 -2.32
C LEU A 28 24.16 16.68 -1.22
N GLY A 29 25.24 15.95 -1.53
CA GLY A 29 26.25 15.55 -0.55
C GLY A 29 25.82 14.39 0.35
N LEU A 30 24.70 13.71 0.05
CA LEU A 30 24.25 12.56 0.82
C LEU A 30 25.09 11.29 0.49
N PRO A 31 25.27 10.37 1.46
CA PRO A 31 26.07 9.17 1.25
C PRO A 31 25.55 8.28 0.11
N LYS A 32 26.47 7.69 -0.67
CA LYS A 32 26.13 6.73 -1.72
C LYS A 32 25.32 5.53 -1.20
N SER A 33 25.57 5.09 0.03
CA SER A 33 24.81 4.02 0.67
C SER A 33 23.32 4.34 0.78
N LEU A 34 22.96 5.61 1.07
CA LEU A 34 21.58 6.08 1.08
C LEU A 34 21.01 6.15 -0.34
N ASN A 35 21.81 6.67 -1.29
CA ASN A 35 21.43 6.75 -2.70
C ASN A 35 21.08 5.38 -3.29
N ASP A 36 21.85 4.35 -2.95
CA ASP A 36 21.68 2.99 -3.47
C ASP A 36 20.63 2.18 -2.68
N ALA A 37 20.19 2.67 -1.51
CA ALA A 37 19.18 1.99 -0.71
C ALA A 37 17.78 2.00 -1.36
N THR A 38 17.52 2.98 -2.23
CA THR A 38 16.27 3.10 -2.99
C THR A 38 16.57 3.04 -4.49
N SER A 39 15.73 2.32 -5.24
CA SER A 39 15.84 2.22 -6.69
C SER A 39 15.72 3.59 -7.35
N ALA A 40 16.51 3.87 -8.38
CA ALA A 40 16.37 5.09 -9.18
C ALA A 40 14.98 5.24 -9.82
N LYS A 41 14.21 4.16 -9.97
CA LYS A 41 12.83 4.22 -10.47
C LYS A 41 11.83 4.79 -9.44
N GLU A 42 12.25 4.85 -8.18
CA GLU A 42 11.41 5.21 -7.03
C GLU A 42 11.92 6.47 -6.32
N ARG A 43 13.23 6.70 -6.38
CA ARG A 43 13.95 7.76 -5.68
C ARG A 43 13.54 9.12 -6.20
N THR A 44 13.09 9.98 -5.30
CA THR A 44 12.73 11.38 -5.58
C THR A 44 13.61 12.34 -4.77
N PHE A 45 13.39 13.65 -4.93
CA PHE A 45 14.04 14.64 -4.08
C PHE A 45 13.66 14.40 -2.61
N PRO A 46 14.60 14.51 -1.64
CA PRO A 46 14.29 14.25 -0.24
C PRO A 46 13.19 15.14 0.33
N TYR A 47 12.38 14.53 1.18
CA TYR A 47 11.42 15.24 2.01
C TYR A 47 12.15 15.96 3.15
N ALA A 48 11.93 17.25 3.32
CA ALA A 48 12.45 18.04 4.43
C ALA A 48 11.30 18.61 5.26
N THR A 49 11.37 18.44 6.57
CA THR A 49 10.49 19.10 7.55
C THR A 49 11.32 20.02 8.43
N VAL A 50 10.92 21.28 8.48
CA VAL A 50 11.47 22.27 9.41
C VAL A 50 10.42 22.56 10.47
N THR A 51 10.68 22.15 11.71
CA THR A 51 9.72 22.27 12.81
C THR A 51 9.29 23.74 12.99
N ASN A 52 7.96 23.98 13.04
CA ASN A 52 7.31 25.29 13.12
C ASN A 52 7.45 26.19 11.88
N TYR A 53 7.87 25.65 10.73
CA TYR A 53 8.00 26.41 9.48
C TYR A 53 7.26 25.75 8.32
N PHE A 54 7.85 24.72 7.71
CA PHE A 54 7.27 24.08 6.53
C PHE A 54 7.67 22.61 6.42
N SER A 55 6.98 21.89 5.55
CA SER A 55 7.43 20.60 5.05
C SER A 55 7.28 20.58 3.54
N THR A 56 8.28 20.07 2.83
CA THR A 56 8.13 19.75 1.40
C THR A 56 7.24 18.52 1.25
N TYR A 57 6.62 18.28 0.10
CA TYR A 57 5.87 17.04 -0.13
C TYR A 57 6.06 16.56 -1.55
N ASP A 58 6.56 15.33 -1.72
CA ASP A 58 6.71 14.68 -3.03
C ASP A 58 6.33 13.20 -2.93
N GLY A 59 5.06 12.97 -2.61
CA GLY A 59 4.46 11.64 -2.56
C GLY A 59 3.95 11.20 -3.91
N TRP A 60 4.12 9.93 -4.24
CA TRP A 60 3.53 9.40 -5.45
C TRP A 60 3.07 7.95 -5.35
N TYR A 61 2.05 7.66 -6.14
CA TYR A 61 1.42 6.36 -6.24
C TYR A 61 0.77 6.19 -7.61
N THR A 62 0.76 4.97 -8.13
CA THR A 62 0.18 4.62 -9.42
C THR A 62 -0.72 3.39 -9.28
N PRO A 63 -2.00 3.58 -8.93
CA PRO A 63 -2.95 2.48 -8.90
C PRO A 63 -3.48 2.26 -10.32
N ASN A 64 -3.57 1.01 -10.72
CA ASN A 64 -4.11 0.59 -12.00
C ASN A 64 -5.17 -0.48 -11.72
N HIS A 65 -6.42 -0.08 -11.91
CA HIS A 65 -7.58 -0.93 -11.73
C HIS A 65 -7.99 -1.50 -13.08
N GLN A 66 -8.22 -2.81 -13.11
CA GLN A 66 -8.65 -3.54 -14.28
C GLN A 66 -9.81 -4.44 -13.91
N ASN A 67 -10.94 -4.26 -14.58
CA ASN A 67 -12.11 -5.10 -14.39
C ASN A 67 -12.43 -5.82 -15.71
N HIS A 68 -12.62 -7.12 -15.60
CA HIS A 68 -13.17 -7.94 -16.67
C HIS A 68 -14.57 -8.38 -16.23
N ASN A 69 -15.58 -8.16 -17.07
CA ASN A 69 -16.94 -8.64 -16.82
C ASN A 69 -17.41 -9.47 -18.02
N LEU A 70 -17.96 -10.65 -17.76
CA LEU A 70 -18.63 -11.50 -18.73
C LEU A 70 -20.04 -11.78 -18.22
N GLU A 71 -21.04 -11.28 -18.92
CA GLU A 71 -22.45 -11.46 -18.56
C GLU A 71 -23.22 -12.15 -19.69
N GLY A 72 -24.11 -13.06 -19.32
CA GLY A 72 -24.97 -13.80 -20.23
C GLY A 72 -26.40 -13.84 -19.72
N HIS A 73 -27.35 -13.50 -20.58
CA HIS A 73 -28.77 -13.46 -20.26
C HIS A 73 -29.61 -14.20 -21.31
N LEU A 74 -30.53 -15.01 -20.82
CA LEU A 74 -31.55 -15.67 -21.62
C LEU A 74 -32.94 -15.36 -21.07
N THR A 75 -33.86 -15.13 -22.00
CA THR A 75 -35.29 -15.06 -21.71
C THR A 75 -35.98 -16.13 -22.55
N SER A 76 -36.86 -16.91 -21.92
CA SER A 76 -37.66 -17.93 -22.60
C SER A 76 -39.10 -17.82 -22.12
N ILE A 77 -40.02 -17.71 -23.07
CA ILE A 77 -41.45 -17.77 -22.80
C ILE A 77 -41.95 -19.12 -23.31
N ARG A 78 -42.49 -19.93 -22.41
CA ARG A 78 -43.02 -21.27 -22.73
C ARG A 78 -44.30 -21.50 -21.94
N GLY A 79 -45.41 -21.58 -22.65
CA GLY A 79 -46.74 -21.76 -22.04
C GLY A 79 -47.07 -20.62 -21.08
N SER A 80 -47.35 -20.97 -19.82
CA SER A 80 -47.67 -20.03 -18.75
C SER A 80 -46.46 -19.45 -18.02
N HIS A 81 -45.23 -19.83 -18.41
CA HIS A 81 -43.99 -19.38 -17.77
C HIS A 81 -43.24 -18.36 -18.64
N SER A 82 -42.75 -17.32 -17.98
CA SER A 82 -41.81 -16.34 -18.55
C SER A 82 -40.54 -16.37 -17.72
N LEU A 83 -39.58 -17.16 -18.19
CA LEU A 83 -38.31 -17.43 -17.53
C LEU A 83 -37.25 -16.42 -17.97
N ARG A 84 -36.53 -15.87 -17.00
CA ARG A 84 -35.33 -15.05 -17.19
C ARG A 84 -34.22 -15.67 -16.36
N PHE A 85 -33.12 -16.03 -16.99
CA PHE A 85 -31.97 -16.59 -16.29
C PHE A 85 -30.68 -16.09 -16.91
N GLY A 86 -29.62 -16.08 -16.11
CA GLY A 86 -28.34 -15.60 -16.55
C GLY A 86 -27.23 -15.85 -15.56
N ALA A 87 -26.02 -15.56 -16.03
CA ALA A 87 -24.80 -15.63 -15.24
C ALA A 87 -23.95 -14.39 -15.47
N ASP A 88 -23.23 -13.98 -14.45
CA ASP A 88 -22.27 -12.87 -14.47
C ASP A 88 -20.98 -13.37 -13.82
N ALA A 89 -19.85 -13.13 -14.50
CA ALA A 89 -18.52 -13.48 -14.02
C ALA A 89 -17.63 -12.25 -14.12
N ARG A 90 -17.18 -11.78 -12.95
CA ARG A 90 -16.31 -10.61 -12.84
C ARG A 90 -14.96 -10.99 -12.29
N GLN A 91 -13.93 -10.33 -12.81
CA GLN A 91 -12.60 -10.33 -12.24
C GLN A 91 -12.17 -8.89 -12.00
N TYR A 92 -11.96 -8.56 -10.73
CA TYR A 92 -11.38 -7.29 -10.30
C TYR A 92 -9.89 -7.48 -10.10
N ARG A 93 -9.09 -6.54 -10.60
CA ARG A 93 -7.64 -6.53 -10.46
C ARG A 93 -7.17 -5.13 -10.10
N THR A 94 -6.27 -5.06 -9.14
CA THR A 94 -5.60 -3.84 -8.76
C THR A 94 -4.10 -4.07 -8.77
N PHE A 95 -3.38 -3.25 -9.53
CA PHE A 95 -1.94 -3.16 -9.42
C PHE A 95 -1.60 -1.83 -8.79
N HIS A 96 -0.78 -1.85 -7.74
CA HIS A 96 -0.45 -0.63 -7.01
C HIS A 96 1.04 -0.55 -6.77
N VAL A 97 1.59 0.61 -7.10
CA VAL A 97 2.96 1.00 -6.77
C VAL A 97 2.88 2.32 -6.04
N GLU A 98 3.28 2.33 -4.77
CA GLU A 98 3.29 3.52 -3.90
C GLU A 98 4.59 3.57 -3.11
N PRO A 99 5.67 4.13 -3.70
CA PRO A 99 6.90 4.40 -2.96
C PRO A 99 6.70 5.44 -1.85
N GLY A 100 5.57 6.15 -1.87
CA GLY A 100 5.22 7.16 -0.87
C GLY A 100 5.95 8.47 -1.11
N ASN A 101 6.14 9.26 -0.04
CA ASN A 101 6.76 10.59 -0.09
C ASN A 101 8.17 10.66 0.50
N ARG A 102 8.79 9.51 0.79
CA ARG A 102 10.10 9.41 1.45
C ARG A 102 11.01 8.37 0.80
N SER A 103 10.77 8.04 -0.46
CA SER A 103 11.64 7.13 -1.22
C SER A 103 13.04 7.73 -1.38
N GLY A 104 13.16 9.06 -1.51
CA GLY A 104 14.42 9.82 -1.43
C GLY A 104 14.95 10.06 0.00
N GLY A 105 14.22 9.59 1.02
CA GLY A 105 14.45 9.88 2.43
C GLY A 105 13.69 11.10 2.94
N SER A 106 13.46 11.13 4.24
CA SER A 106 12.95 12.28 4.99
C SER A 106 13.98 12.75 6.00
N PHE A 107 14.18 14.06 6.07
CA PHE A 107 15.02 14.74 7.04
C PHE A 107 14.19 15.71 7.88
N GLU A 108 14.25 15.55 9.19
CA GLU A 108 13.56 16.40 10.15
C GLU A 108 14.54 17.33 10.82
N PHE A 109 14.27 18.64 10.77
CA PHE A 109 15.06 19.68 11.40
C PHE A 109 14.28 20.26 12.57
N GLY A 110 14.51 19.64 13.74
CA GLY A 110 13.94 20.02 15.01
C GLY A 110 14.65 21.19 15.68
N THR A 111 14.21 21.49 16.90
CA THR A 111 14.63 22.67 17.65
C THR A 111 15.71 22.38 18.70
N THR A 112 16.27 21.16 18.70
CA THR A 112 17.15 20.67 19.78
C THR A 112 18.63 20.95 19.56
N TRP A 113 19.10 21.03 18.32
CA TRP A 113 20.52 21.28 18.01
C TRP A 113 20.98 22.69 18.35
N THR A 114 20.11 23.68 18.18
CA THR A 114 20.46 25.11 18.30
C THR A 114 19.86 25.76 19.56
N ARG A 115 19.65 24.96 20.62
CA ARG A 115 19.19 25.45 21.93
C ARG A 115 20.24 26.42 22.51
N GLY A 116 19.77 27.46 23.19
CA GLY A 116 20.66 28.44 23.81
C GLY A 116 19.94 29.39 24.76
N PRO A 117 20.67 30.17 25.57
CA PRO A 117 22.15 30.28 25.58
C PRO A 117 22.88 29.14 26.31
N PHE A 118 22.17 28.26 27.02
CA PHE A 118 22.75 27.13 27.75
C PHE A 118 22.35 25.79 27.11
N ASN A 119 23.15 24.75 27.34
CA ASN A 119 22.82 23.38 26.89
C ASN A 119 21.54 22.82 27.54
N THR A 120 21.08 23.41 28.65
CA THR A 120 19.82 23.09 29.34
C THR A 120 18.64 23.95 28.90
N SER A 121 18.85 25.03 28.15
CA SER A 121 17.79 25.97 27.72
C SER A 121 16.69 25.23 26.98
N SER A 122 15.40 25.49 27.26
CA SER A 122 14.30 24.84 26.55
C SER A 122 14.36 25.08 25.04
N ALA A 123 13.78 24.16 24.27
CA ALA A 123 13.72 24.33 22.83
C ALA A 123 12.80 25.50 22.46
N SER A 124 13.32 26.52 21.79
CA SER A 124 12.51 27.66 21.34
C SER A 124 11.65 27.25 20.15
N PRO A 125 10.35 27.60 20.14
CA PRO A 125 9.47 27.30 19.00
C PRO A 125 9.77 28.18 17.78
N LYS A 126 10.59 29.23 17.92
CA LYS A 126 10.90 30.19 16.85
C LYS A 126 12.38 30.12 16.49
N GLY A 127 12.68 30.10 15.20
CA GLY A 127 14.03 30.18 14.63
C GLY A 127 14.78 28.86 14.57
N GLN A 128 14.63 28.01 15.60
CA GLN A 128 15.57 26.90 15.81
C GLN A 128 15.50 25.76 14.80
N GLY A 129 14.30 25.43 14.30
CA GLY A 129 14.17 24.45 13.21
C GLY A 129 14.87 24.95 11.94
N MET A 130 14.67 26.22 11.59
CA MET A 130 15.31 26.85 10.43
C MET A 130 16.83 26.93 10.60
N ALA A 131 17.32 27.31 11.79
CA ALA A 131 18.74 27.32 12.09
C ALA A 131 19.37 25.91 11.96
N SER A 132 18.70 24.88 12.47
CA SER A 132 19.14 23.50 12.33
C SER A 132 19.19 23.05 10.87
N MET A 133 18.24 23.48 10.04
CA MET A 133 18.25 23.22 8.59
C MET A 133 19.42 23.91 7.89
N LEU A 134 19.65 25.21 8.14
CA LEU A 134 20.74 25.97 7.53
C LEU A 134 22.12 25.43 7.93
N LEU A 135 22.23 24.83 9.12
CA LEU A 135 23.44 24.16 9.60
C LEU A 135 23.57 22.72 9.11
N GLY A 136 22.54 22.16 8.44
CA GLY A 136 22.55 20.77 7.98
C GLY A 136 22.48 19.74 9.12
N LEU A 137 21.82 20.08 10.24
CA LEU A 137 21.73 19.26 11.45
C LEU A 137 20.31 18.68 11.61
N PRO A 138 19.98 17.55 10.96
CA PRO A 138 18.69 16.90 11.17
C PRO A 138 18.63 16.29 12.58
N THR A 139 17.48 16.40 13.23
CA THR A 139 17.17 15.72 14.49
C THR A 139 16.65 14.30 14.29
N GLY A 140 16.26 13.96 13.06
CA GLY A 140 15.76 12.64 12.71
C GLY A 140 15.58 12.45 11.22
N GLY A 141 15.28 11.21 10.83
CA GLY A 141 15.00 10.88 9.44
C GLY A 141 14.67 9.41 9.25
N ARG A 142 14.15 9.09 8.06
CA ARG A 142 13.85 7.72 7.62
C ARG A 142 13.76 7.64 6.11
N VAL A 143 13.78 6.43 5.58
CA VAL A 143 13.51 6.15 4.16
C VAL A 143 12.39 5.13 4.12
N ASP A 144 11.39 5.36 3.28
CA ASP A 144 10.30 4.42 3.07
C ASP A 144 10.65 3.49 1.89
N ARG A 145 10.53 2.17 2.10
CA ARG A 145 10.71 1.14 1.08
C ARG A 145 9.46 0.28 1.00
N ASN A 146 8.47 0.80 0.30
CA ASN A 146 7.17 0.17 0.19
C ASN A 146 7.19 -0.87 -0.93
N ALA A 147 6.60 -2.04 -0.67
CA ALA A 147 6.43 -3.06 -1.69
C ALA A 147 5.24 -2.72 -2.60
N SER A 148 5.33 -3.10 -3.87
CA SER A 148 4.18 -3.11 -4.77
C SER A 148 3.31 -4.34 -4.53
N TYR A 149 2.02 -4.23 -4.84
CA TYR A 149 1.09 -5.36 -4.77
C TYR A 149 0.26 -5.48 -6.05
N ALA A 150 -0.17 -6.71 -6.33
CA ALA A 150 -1.07 -7.03 -7.43
C ALA A 150 -2.20 -7.89 -6.90
N GLU A 151 -3.32 -7.27 -6.56
CA GLU A 151 -4.46 -7.93 -5.97
C GLU A 151 -5.47 -8.36 -7.04
N GLN A 152 -6.19 -9.44 -6.75
CA GLN A 152 -7.33 -9.88 -7.54
C GLN A 152 -8.42 -10.48 -6.68
N SER A 153 -9.66 -10.32 -7.14
CA SER A 153 -10.82 -11.07 -6.68
C SER A 153 -11.70 -11.40 -7.88
N THR A 154 -12.50 -12.45 -7.72
CA THR A 154 -13.48 -12.91 -8.70
C THR A 154 -14.84 -13.03 -8.05
N GLU A 155 -15.87 -12.71 -8.81
CA GLU A 155 -17.27 -12.78 -8.42
C GLU A 155 -18.00 -13.59 -9.49
N TYR A 156 -18.77 -14.59 -9.07
CA TYR A 156 -19.63 -15.36 -9.94
C TYR A 156 -21.06 -15.26 -9.43
N THR A 157 -21.97 -14.85 -10.30
CA THR A 157 -23.39 -14.82 -9.99
C THR A 157 -24.18 -15.66 -10.97
N PHE A 158 -25.18 -16.40 -10.47
CA PHE A 158 -26.21 -17.05 -11.24
C PHE A 158 -27.59 -16.60 -10.76
N TYR A 159 -28.54 -16.41 -11.67
CA TYR A 159 -29.91 -16.11 -11.29
C TYR A 159 -30.93 -16.81 -12.20
N LEU A 160 -32.09 -17.08 -11.61
CA LEU A 160 -33.28 -17.58 -12.30
C LEU A 160 -34.50 -16.86 -11.73
N HIS A 161 -35.33 -16.34 -12.63
CA HIS A 161 -36.55 -15.63 -12.31
C HIS A 161 -37.68 -16.14 -13.21
N ASP A 162 -38.81 -16.50 -12.63
CA ASP A 162 -39.99 -17.01 -13.32
C ASP A 162 -41.20 -16.13 -12.99
N GLU A 163 -41.86 -15.64 -14.03
CA GLU A 163 -43.21 -15.09 -13.94
C GLU A 163 -44.19 -16.15 -14.46
N TRP A 164 -44.90 -16.78 -13.53
CA TRP A 164 -45.75 -17.93 -13.79
C TRP A 164 -47.23 -17.58 -13.65
N ARG A 165 -47.97 -17.66 -14.76
CA ARG A 165 -49.42 -17.48 -14.80
C ARG A 165 -50.13 -18.79 -14.44
N VAL A 166 -50.31 -19.04 -13.15
CA VAL A 166 -50.97 -20.26 -12.64
C VAL A 166 -52.43 -20.33 -13.11
N THR A 167 -53.15 -19.22 -13.07
CA THR A 167 -54.51 -19.07 -13.62
C THR A 167 -54.66 -17.70 -14.29
N PRO A 168 -55.73 -17.42 -15.06
CA PRO A 168 -55.96 -16.09 -15.64
C PRO A 168 -56.07 -14.95 -14.61
N LYS A 169 -56.24 -15.28 -13.33
CA LYS A 169 -56.37 -14.33 -12.21
C LYS A 169 -55.23 -14.40 -11.20
N LEU A 170 -54.29 -15.34 -11.35
CA LEU A 170 -53.16 -15.54 -10.42
C LEU A 170 -51.85 -15.66 -11.18
N THR A 171 -50.93 -14.74 -10.94
CA THR A 171 -49.54 -14.78 -11.43
C THR A 171 -48.61 -14.82 -10.22
N LEU A 172 -47.68 -15.77 -10.22
CA LEU A 172 -46.60 -15.87 -9.25
C LEU A 172 -45.32 -15.30 -9.84
N ASN A 173 -44.55 -14.58 -9.03
CA ASN A 173 -43.25 -14.08 -9.40
C ASN A 173 -42.23 -14.68 -8.43
N LEU A 174 -41.36 -15.54 -8.94
CA LEU A 174 -40.41 -16.32 -8.15
C LEU A 174 -39.00 -16.03 -8.68
N GLY A 175 -38.07 -15.72 -7.78
CA GLY A 175 -36.69 -15.43 -8.14
C GLY A 175 -35.70 -16.04 -7.15
N VAL A 176 -34.61 -16.58 -7.67
CA VAL A 176 -33.44 -17.02 -6.89
C VAL A 176 -32.17 -16.46 -7.52
N ARG A 177 -31.24 -16.06 -6.68
CA ARG A 177 -29.91 -15.56 -7.06
C ARG A 177 -28.87 -16.16 -6.13
N TYR A 178 -27.78 -16.64 -6.71
CA TYR A 178 -26.66 -17.24 -6.00
C TYR A 178 -25.37 -16.52 -6.38
N GLU A 179 -24.66 -16.02 -5.37
CA GLU A 179 -23.45 -15.21 -5.51
C GLU A 179 -22.28 -15.92 -4.81
N ILE A 180 -21.14 -15.95 -5.49
CA ILE A 180 -19.89 -16.49 -4.97
C ILE A 180 -18.82 -15.42 -5.15
N GLU A 181 -18.34 -14.89 -4.04
CA GLU A 181 -17.21 -13.96 -4.00
C GLU A 181 -15.96 -14.69 -3.52
N SER A 182 -14.87 -14.63 -4.30
CA SER A 182 -13.58 -15.14 -3.86
C SER A 182 -12.92 -14.14 -2.90
N PRO A 183 -12.11 -14.61 -1.93
CA PRO A 183 -11.30 -13.71 -1.14
C PRO A 183 -10.31 -12.93 -2.02
N LEU A 184 -9.87 -11.78 -1.51
CA LEU A 184 -8.79 -11.01 -2.12
C LEU A 184 -7.49 -11.82 -2.08
N THR A 185 -6.84 -11.99 -3.22
CA THR A 185 -5.57 -12.72 -3.34
C THR A 185 -4.51 -11.86 -4.00
N GLU A 186 -3.24 -12.06 -3.65
CA GLU A 186 -2.12 -11.46 -4.37
C GLU A 186 -1.71 -12.39 -5.52
N ARG A 187 -1.72 -11.86 -6.74
CA ARG A 187 -1.57 -12.61 -8.00
C ARG A 187 -0.26 -13.37 -8.13
N PHE A 188 0.77 -12.94 -7.41
CA PHE A 188 2.11 -13.50 -7.42
C PHE A 188 2.48 -14.12 -6.06
N ASN A 189 1.51 -14.30 -5.16
CA ASN A 189 1.70 -14.83 -3.80
C ASN A 189 2.74 -14.07 -2.98
N ARG A 190 2.85 -12.74 -3.17
CA ARG A 190 3.82 -11.88 -2.47
C ARG A 190 3.30 -11.31 -1.14
N SER A 191 1.98 -11.34 -0.93
CA SER A 191 1.39 -10.87 0.31
C SER A 191 1.68 -11.83 1.45
N VAL A 192 2.12 -11.29 2.58
CA VAL A 192 2.37 -12.05 3.80
C VAL A 192 1.16 -11.91 4.71
N ARG A 193 0.63 -13.05 5.19
CA ARG A 193 -0.45 -13.07 6.18
C ARG A 193 0.10 -13.55 7.51
N GLY A 194 0.44 -12.60 8.38
CA GLY A 194 0.94 -12.87 9.73
C GLY A 194 2.43 -13.19 9.78
N TYR A 195 2.88 -13.66 10.95
CA TYR A 195 4.26 -14.09 11.17
C TYR A 195 4.35 -15.61 11.06
N ASP A 196 5.36 -16.09 10.32
CA ASP A 196 5.65 -17.52 10.25
C ASP A 196 6.57 -17.92 11.41
N PHE A 197 6.05 -18.77 12.30
CA PHE A 197 6.78 -19.28 13.47
C PHE A 197 7.64 -20.51 13.16
N GLN A 198 7.51 -21.12 11.98
CA GLN A 198 8.20 -22.34 11.61
C GLN A 198 9.47 -22.09 10.78
N THR A 199 9.47 -21.07 9.93
CA THR A 199 10.64 -20.72 9.12
C THR A 199 11.68 -19.98 9.98
N PRO A 200 12.90 -20.54 10.17
CA PRO A 200 13.97 -19.83 10.88
C PRO A 200 14.33 -18.53 10.18
N ASN A 201 14.55 -17.47 10.95
CA ASN A 201 14.90 -16.17 10.39
C ASN A 201 16.25 -16.29 9.66
N PRO A 202 16.35 -15.95 8.35
CA PRO A 202 17.59 -16.08 7.59
C PRO A 202 18.72 -15.19 8.14
N LEU A 203 18.39 -14.18 8.97
CA LEU A 203 19.35 -13.31 9.64
C LEU A 203 19.78 -13.83 11.02
N GLU A 204 19.18 -14.90 11.53
CA GLU A 204 19.40 -15.37 12.89
C GLU A 204 20.87 -15.72 13.17
N ALA A 205 21.50 -16.52 12.31
CA ALA A 205 22.89 -16.92 12.47
C ALA A 205 23.84 -15.72 12.48
N ARG A 206 23.63 -14.77 11.56
CA ARG A 206 24.43 -13.54 11.48
C ARG A 206 24.19 -12.63 12.69
N ALA A 207 22.93 -12.50 13.14
CA ALA A 207 22.60 -11.72 14.32
C ALA A 207 23.24 -12.29 15.58
N LYS A 208 23.20 -13.62 15.76
CA LYS A 208 23.86 -14.32 16.87
C LYS A 208 25.38 -14.13 16.84
N ALA A 209 26.01 -14.26 15.67
CA ALA A 209 27.45 -14.04 15.51
C ALA A 209 27.85 -12.58 15.86
N ASN A 210 27.10 -11.60 15.38
CA ASN A 210 27.34 -10.19 15.68
C ASN A 210 27.15 -9.87 17.17
N TYR A 211 26.13 -10.46 17.80
CA TYR A 211 25.91 -10.30 19.24
C TYR A 211 27.05 -10.94 20.06
N ALA A 212 27.51 -12.13 19.68
CA ALA A 212 28.63 -12.78 20.36
C ALA A 212 29.95 -12.00 20.22
N ALA A 213 30.15 -11.31 19.10
CA ALA A 213 31.33 -10.47 18.86
C ALA A 213 31.31 -9.14 19.66
N SER A 214 30.15 -8.68 20.09
CA SER A 214 29.98 -7.44 20.87
C SER A 214 28.76 -7.54 21.79
N PRO A 215 28.85 -8.36 22.85
CA PRO A 215 27.71 -8.59 23.73
C PRO A 215 27.38 -7.30 24.47
N ILE A 216 26.10 -6.94 24.49
CA ILE A 216 25.61 -5.82 25.29
C ILE A 216 25.74 -6.25 26.76
N PRO A 217 26.44 -5.49 27.62
CA PRO A 217 26.51 -5.80 29.05
C PRO A 217 25.09 -5.88 29.61
N ALA A 218 24.71 -7.03 30.18
CA ALA A 218 23.41 -7.20 30.80
C ALA A 218 23.25 -6.17 31.92
N LYS A 219 22.35 -5.20 31.77
CA LYS A 219 22.10 -4.20 32.82
C LYS A 219 21.15 -4.66 33.92
N TYR A 220 20.59 -5.87 33.86
CA TYR A 220 19.75 -6.41 34.94
C TYR A 220 19.88 -7.93 35.01
N SER A 221 20.46 -8.43 36.10
CA SER A 221 20.34 -9.83 36.51
C SER A 221 18.88 -10.09 36.92
N VAL A 222 18.22 -10.98 36.19
CA VAL A 222 16.91 -11.53 36.61
C VAL A 222 17.20 -12.59 37.67
N GLU A 223 17.51 -12.15 38.89
CA GLU A 223 17.84 -13.01 40.02
C GLU A 223 16.87 -12.80 41.21
N ALA A 224 15.65 -12.36 40.92
CA ALA A 224 14.60 -12.17 41.90
C ALA A 224 13.26 -12.70 41.38
N MET A 225 13.15 -14.01 41.21
CA MET A 225 11.88 -14.75 41.23
C MET A 225 12.20 -16.24 41.42
N ARG A 226 12.50 -16.61 42.66
CA ARG A 226 12.29 -17.94 43.22
C ARG A 226 11.54 -17.77 44.53
#